data_AF-A0A519BL44-F1
#
_entry.id   AF-A0A519BL44-F1
#
_cell.length_a   1.000
_cell.length_b   1.000
_cell.length_c   1.000
_cell.angle_alpha   90.00
_cell.angle_beta   90.00
_cell.angle_gamma   90.00
#
_symmetry.space_group_name_H-M   'P 1'
#
loop_
_entity.id
_entity.type
_entity.pdbx_description
1 polymer ?
#
loop_
_entity_poly.entity_id
_entity_poly.type
_entity_poly.pdbx_seq_one_letter_code
_entity_poly.pdbx_strand_id
1 'polypeptide(L)'
;MWLLCLYCFWQRWAGDYLNLGRSYIFVKKYSTAKKYILKSISMEKKIGNKKWIGDGFDYLGRLYRNEKDNKKALLYYGRAYDMFKISGDTSGMRDCLFMINKIKNKN
;
A
#
# COMPACT_ATOMS: atom_id res chain seq x y z
N MET A 1 16.88 -12.43 22.51
CA MET A 1 16.20 -11.21 23.00
C MET A 1 16.46 -9.96 22.13
N TRP A 2 17.68 -9.73 21.62
CA TRP A 2 18.02 -8.55 20.78
C TRP A 2 17.33 -8.50 19.40
N LEU A 3 17.13 -9.64 18.73
CA LEU A 3 16.48 -9.70 17.41
C LEU A 3 15.00 -9.29 17.46
N LEU A 4 14.29 -9.60 18.54
CA LEU A 4 12.89 -9.19 18.75
C LEU A 4 12.76 -7.67 18.90
N CYS A 5 13.73 -7.03 19.57
CA CYS A 5 13.73 -5.58 19.75
C CYS A 5 13.97 -4.85 18.42
N LEU A 6 14.93 -5.32 17.62
CA LEU A 6 15.14 -4.83 16.25
C LEU A 6 13.92 -5.09 15.36
N TYR A 7 13.27 -6.24 15.48
CA TYR A 7 12.09 -6.59 14.70
C TYR A 7 10.88 -5.67 15.00
N CYS A 8 10.59 -5.41 16.28
CA CYS A 8 9.57 -4.43 16.69
C CYS A 8 9.91 -3.01 16.21
N PHE A 9 11.18 -2.62 16.25
CA PHE A 9 11.63 -1.31 15.79
C PHE A 9 11.46 -1.15 14.27
N TRP A 10 11.80 -2.19 13.49
CA TRP A 10 11.64 -2.21 12.04
C TRP A 10 10.17 -2.21 11.61
N GLN A 11 9.29 -2.92 12.34
CA GLN A 11 7.84 -2.86 12.13
C GLN A 11 7.29 -1.45 12.33
N ARG A 12 7.70 -0.78 13.40
CA ARG A 12 7.22 0.58 13.70
C ARG A 12 7.61 1.56 12.60
N TRP A 13 8.88 1.50 12.15
CA TRP A 13 9.39 2.35 11.08
C TRP A 13 8.70 2.10 9.74
N ALA A 14 8.39 0.85 9.43
CA ALA A 14 7.73 0.49 8.19
C ALA A 14 6.29 1.08 8.12
N GLY A 15 5.55 1.02 9.23
CA GLY A 15 4.25 1.70 9.37
C GLY A 15 4.35 3.23 9.31
N ASP A 16 5.38 3.83 9.94
CA ASP A 16 5.60 5.28 9.92
C ASP A 16 5.84 5.80 8.49
N TYR A 17 6.62 5.08 7.69
CA TYR A 17 6.82 5.42 6.27
C TYR A 17 5.54 5.35 5.46
N LEU A 18 4.65 4.41 5.78
CA LEU A 18 3.34 4.30 5.11
C LEU A 18 2.45 5.49 5.46
N ASN A 19 2.41 5.87 6.75
CA ASN A 19 1.67 7.03 7.23
C ASN A 19 2.19 8.33 6.59
N LEU A 20 3.51 8.51 6.49
CA LEU A 20 4.12 9.63 5.76
C LEU A 20 3.68 9.63 4.30
N GLY A 21 3.74 8.47 3.64
CA GLY A 21 3.26 8.29 2.27
C GLY A 21 1.82 8.78 2.09
N ARG A 22 0.92 8.36 2.97
CA ARG A 22 -0.49 8.79 3.00
C ARG A 22 -0.63 10.30 3.19
N SER A 23 0.09 10.89 4.14
CA SER A 23 0.07 12.33 4.38
C SER A 23 0.54 13.12 3.14
N TYR A 24 1.56 12.63 2.44
CA TYR A 24 2.03 13.24 1.19
C TYR A 24 1.03 13.12 0.04
N ILE A 25 0.22 12.04 -0.02
CA ILE A 25 -0.91 11.95 -0.96
C ILE A 25 -1.93 13.05 -0.67
N PHE A 26 -2.25 13.31 0.59
CA PHE A 26 -3.24 14.32 0.99
C PHE A 26 -2.83 15.74 0.55
N VAL A 27 -1.54 16.07 0.70
CA VAL A 27 -0.99 17.36 0.24
C VAL A 27 -0.60 17.36 -1.25
N LYS A 28 -1.04 16.35 -2.02
CA LYS A 28 -0.83 16.20 -3.47
C LYS A 28 0.65 16.14 -3.92
N LYS A 29 1.59 15.81 -3.01
CA LYS A 29 3.01 15.60 -3.31
C LYS A 29 3.26 14.13 -3.68
N TYR A 30 2.77 13.73 -4.86
CA TYR A 30 2.73 12.32 -5.27
C TYR A 30 4.12 11.68 -5.43
N SER A 31 5.12 12.39 -5.97
CA SER A 31 6.48 11.85 -6.10
C SER A 31 7.09 11.47 -4.74
N THR A 32 6.93 12.35 -3.75
CA THR A 32 7.39 12.13 -2.37
C THR A 32 6.59 11.01 -1.70
N ALA A 33 5.26 10.99 -1.87
CA ALA A 33 4.42 9.91 -1.36
C ALA A 33 4.88 8.54 -1.87
N LYS A 34 5.10 8.42 -3.18
CA LYS A 34 5.57 7.19 -3.82
C LYS A 34 6.89 6.71 -3.22
N LYS A 35 7.85 7.61 -2.98
CA LYS A 35 9.15 7.27 -2.38
C LYS A 35 8.97 6.61 -1.00
N TYR A 36 8.14 7.20 -0.14
CA TYR A 36 7.92 6.68 1.22
C TYR A 36 7.11 5.38 1.22
N ILE A 37 6.07 5.28 0.37
CA ILE A 37 5.29 4.05 0.24
C ILE A 37 6.17 2.88 -0.24
N LEU A 38 7.02 3.09 -1.25
CA LEU A 38 7.95 2.06 -1.73
C LEU A 38 8.97 1.64 -0.67
N LYS A 39 9.44 2.60 0.15
CA LYS A 39 10.33 2.31 1.28
C LYS A 39 9.64 1.44 2.32
N SER A 40 8.40 1.77 2.69
CA SER A 40 7.56 0.96 3.58
C SER A 40 7.39 -0.47 3.04
N ILE A 41 6.96 -0.63 1.78
CA ILE A 41 6.79 -1.96 1.14
C ILE A 41 8.08 -2.78 1.18
N SER A 42 9.24 -2.16 0.91
CA SER A 42 10.54 -2.84 0.96
C SER A 42 10.86 -3.38 2.36
N MET A 43 10.55 -2.60 3.40
CA MET A 43 10.74 -3.02 4.79
C MET A 43 9.75 -4.12 5.18
N GLU A 44 8.46 -3.95 4.87
CA GLU A 44 7.42 -4.93 5.19
C GLU A 44 7.63 -6.26 4.47
N LYS A 45 8.24 -6.26 3.27
CA LYS A 45 8.67 -7.49 2.59
C LYS A 45 9.74 -8.26 3.36
N LYS A 46 10.67 -7.56 4.02
CA LYS A 46 11.71 -8.19 4.87
C LYS A 46 11.12 -8.74 6.16
N ILE A 47 10.14 -8.04 6.72
CA ILE A 47 9.42 -8.43 7.94
C ILE A 47 8.41 -9.55 7.65
N GLY A 48 7.89 -9.61 6.42
CA GLY A 48 6.88 -10.59 6.01
C GLY A 48 5.44 -10.17 6.31
N ASN A 49 5.18 -8.90 6.66
CA ASN A 49 3.83 -8.44 6.98
C ASN A 49 2.99 -8.18 5.72
N LYS A 50 2.21 -9.19 5.32
CA LYS A 50 1.42 -9.14 4.07
C LYS A 50 0.35 -8.05 4.09
N LYS A 51 -0.27 -7.78 5.25
CA LYS A 51 -1.30 -6.75 5.38
C LYS A 51 -0.74 -5.37 5.03
N TRP A 52 0.36 -4.96 5.65
CA TRP A 52 0.97 -3.65 5.38
C TRP A 52 1.53 -3.52 3.97
N ILE A 53 2.01 -4.62 3.37
CA ILE A 53 2.36 -4.64 1.94
C ILE A 53 1.11 -4.36 1.09
N GLY A 54 -0.03 -4.96 1.44
CA GLY A 54 -1.33 -4.71 0.81
C GLY A 54 -1.72 -3.23 0.89
N ASP A 55 -1.65 -2.64 2.08
CA ASP A 55 -1.93 -1.21 2.27
C ASP A 55 -1.01 -0.32 1.40
N GLY A 56 0.29 -0.65 1.36
CA GLY A 56 1.25 0.04 0.49
C GLY A 56 0.86 -0.01 -1.00
N PHE A 57 0.43 -1.18 -1.48
CA PHE A 57 -0.04 -1.30 -2.85
C PHE A 57 -1.37 -0.57 -3.09
N ASP A 58 -2.30 -0.55 -2.12
CA ASP A 58 -3.54 0.24 -2.23
C ASP A 58 -3.23 1.74 -2.39
N TYR A 59 -2.31 2.29 -1.59
CA TYR A 59 -1.91 3.68 -1.73
C TYR A 59 -1.22 3.99 -3.06
N LEU A 60 -0.42 3.06 -3.61
CA LEU A 60 0.11 3.21 -4.97
C LEU A 60 -1.01 3.19 -6.01
N GLY A 61 -2.01 2.34 -5.86
CA GLY A 61 -3.20 2.32 -6.71
C GLY A 61 -3.94 3.66 -6.69
N ARG A 62 -4.09 4.27 -5.51
CA ARG A 62 -4.71 5.61 -5.36
C ARG A 62 -3.90 6.70 -6.02
N LEU A 63 -2.58 6.67 -5.85
CA LEU A 63 -1.66 7.61 -6.46
C LEU A 63 -1.76 7.56 -7.99
N TYR A 64 -1.66 6.37 -8.59
CA TYR A 64 -1.78 6.22 -10.04
C TYR A 64 -3.16 6.59 -10.58
N ARG A 65 -4.24 6.35 -9.81
CA ARG A 65 -5.58 6.83 -10.16
C ARG A 65 -5.64 8.36 -10.20
N ASN A 66 -4.99 9.04 -9.26
CA ASN A 66 -4.92 10.51 -9.24
C ASN A 66 -4.07 11.07 -10.40
N GLU A 67 -3.06 10.31 -10.84
CA GLU A 67 -2.27 10.60 -12.06
C GLU A 67 -3.01 10.24 -13.36
N LYS A 68 -4.28 9.77 -13.28
CA LYS A 68 -5.09 9.29 -14.41
C LYS A 68 -4.53 8.07 -15.14
N ASP A 69 -3.53 7.38 -14.57
CA ASP A 69 -3.01 6.11 -15.09
C ASP A 69 -3.84 4.93 -14.53
N ASN A 70 -5.03 4.74 -15.11
CA ASN A 70 -5.96 3.69 -14.69
C ASN A 70 -5.37 2.28 -14.86
N LYS A 71 -4.47 2.06 -15.84
CA LYS A 71 -3.83 0.76 -16.07
C LYS A 71 -2.92 0.40 -14.89
N LYS A 72 -2.05 1.31 -14.47
CA LYS A 72 -1.19 1.07 -13.30
C LYS A 72 -2.01 1.02 -12.01
N ALA A 73 -3.04 1.84 -11.87
CA ALA A 73 -3.92 1.81 -10.72
C ALA A 73 -4.53 0.40 -10.53
N LEU A 74 -5.11 -0.17 -11.58
CA LEU A 74 -5.67 -1.54 -11.55
C LEU A 74 -4.63 -2.60 -11.20
N LEU A 75 -3.41 -2.49 -11.77
CA LEU A 75 -2.31 -3.40 -11.45
C LEU A 75 -1.99 -3.39 -9.95
N TYR A 76 -1.88 -2.21 -9.34
CA TYR A 76 -1.54 -2.09 -7.92
C TYR A 76 -2.69 -2.47 -7.00
N TYR A 77 -3.95 -2.15 -7.33
CA TYR A 77 -5.09 -2.68 -6.57
C TYR A 77 -5.19 -4.21 -6.63
N GLY A 78 -4.85 -4.82 -7.77
CA GLY A 78 -4.77 -6.28 -7.89
C GLY A 78 -3.70 -6.87 -6.95
N ARG A 79 -2.49 -6.27 -6.95
CA ARG A 79 -1.43 -6.68 -6.02
C ARG A 79 -1.81 -6.48 -4.55
N ALA A 80 -2.54 -5.41 -4.24
CA ALA A 80 -3.05 -5.17 -2.89
C ALA A 80 -4.05 -6.27 -2.47
N TYR A 81 -4.99 -6.59 -3.36
CA TYR A 81 -5.96 -7.68 -3.15
C TYR A 81 -5.27 -9.02 -2.86
N ASP A 82 -4.25 -9.39 -3.64
CA ASP A 82 -3.52 -10.65 -3.43
C ASP A 82 -2.84 -10.67 -2.05
N MET A 83 -2.27 -9.55 -1.61
CA MET A 83 -1.64 -9.46 -0.29
C MET A 83 -2.65 -9.53 0.85
N PHE A 84 -3.80 -8.86 0.71
CA PHE A 84 -4.88 -8.92 1.69
C PHE A 84 -5.52 -10.31 1.75
N LYS A 85 -5.62 -11.01 0.62
CA LYS A 85 -6.06 -12.41 0.57
C LYS A 85 -5.12 -13.32 1.34
N ILE A 86 -3.80 -13.15 1.18
CA ILE A 86 -2.80 -13.93 1.95
C ILE A 86 -2.85 -13.58 3.44
N SER A 87 -3.09 -12.31 3.80
CA SER A 87 -3.19 -11.90 5.21
C SER A 87 -4.54 -12.22 5.86
N GLY A 88 -5.55 -12.65 5.10
CA GLY A 88 -6.92 -12.82 5.57
C GLY A 88 -7.67 -11.51 5.86
N ASP A 89 -7.21 -10.37 5.34
CA ASP A 89 -7.86 -9.08 5.56
C ASP A 89 -9.03 -8.88 4.58
N THR A 90 -10.22 -9.29 5.02
CA THR A 90 -11.45 -9.21 4.21
C THR A 90 -11.88 -7.78 3.90
N SER A 91 -11.53 -6.83 4.77
CA SER A 91 -11.88 -5.41 4.58
C SER A 91 -11.02 -4.81 3.48
N GLY A 92 -9.71 -5.03 3.53
CA GLY A 92 -8.77 -4.60 2.49
C GLY A 92 -9.12 -5.22 1.12
N MET A 93 -9.52 -6.49 1.09
CA MET A 93 -10.00 -7.14 -0.13
C MET A 93 -11.23 -6.45 -0.73
N ARG A 94 -12.23 -6.13 0.10
CA ARG A 94 -13.46 -5.44 -0.33
C ARG A 94 -13.15 -4.06 -0.91
N ASP A 95 -12.28 -3.31 -0.24
CA ASP A 95 -11.87 -1.98 -0.69
C ASP A 95 -11.16 -2.03 -2.04
N CYS A 96 -10.26 -3.00 -2.23
CA CYS A 96 -9.57 -3.21 -3.51
C CYS A 96 -10.57 -3.51 -4.64
N LEU A 97 -11.52 -4.41 -4.40
CA LEU A 97 -12.56 -4.75 -5.38
C LEU A 97 -13.45 -3.55 -5.72
N PHE A 98 -13.85 -2.77 -4.71
CA PHE A 98 -14.62 -1.55 -4.91
C PHE A 98 -13.88 -0.55 -5.81
N MET A 99 -12.58 -0.35 -5.55
CA MET A 99 -11.76 0.58 -6.33
C MET A 99 -11.50 0.09 -7.76
N ILE A 100 -11.30 -1.23 -7.95
CA ILE A 100 -11.17 -1.86 -9.27
C ILE A 100 -12.46 -1.67 -10.09
N ASN A 101 -13.62 -1.99 -9.51
CA ASN A 101 -14.92 -1.85 -10.18
C ASN A 101 -15.20 -0.38 -10.51
N LYS A 102 -14.88 0.54 -9.60
CA LYS A 102 -15.03 1.99 -9.84
C LYS A 102 -14.19 2.49 -11.02
N ILE A 103 -13.00 1.93 -11.25
CA ILE A 103 -12.18 2.31 -12.40
C ILE A 103 -12.73 1.70 -13.68
N LYS A 104 -13.13 0.42 -13.65
CA LYS A 104 -13.68 -0.28 -14.82
C LYS A 104 -15.00 0.32 -15.29
N ASN A 105 -15.90 0.69 -14.39
CA ASN A 105 -17.22 1.24 -14.72
C ASN A 105 -17.18 2.72 -15.16
N LYS A 106 -16.02 3.38 -15.07
CA LYS A 106 -15.82 4.77 -15.52
C LYS A 106 -15.19 4.88 -16.91
N ASN A 107 -14.81 3.76 -17.51
CA ASN A 107 -14.38 3.65 -18.89
C ASN A 107 -15.53 3.13 -19.74
#